data_AF-A0A2S4UVT9-F1
#
_entry.id   AF-A0A2S4UVT9-F1
#
_cell.length_a   1.000
_cell.length_b   1.000
_cell.length_c   1.000
_cell.angle_alpha   90.00
_cell.angle_beta   90.00
_cell.angle_gamma   90.00
#
_symmetry.space_group_name_H-M   'P 1'
#
loop_
_entity.id
_entity.type
_entity.pdbx_description
1 polymer ?
#
loop_
_entity_poly.entity_id
_entity_poly.type
_entity_poly.pdbx_seq_one_letter_code
_entity_poly.pdbx_strand_id
1 'polypeptide(L)'
;MGSHGELSWETLRRQIRSLEHTLESEITMYAKLCTSVSTAYSSNGKLSERTISESREVEERIEDNLKQLSLQVDQIYRLLQTSSVPPTGSMTHACNRHKEVLQEYEGDFKRTRTSLRECEQRASLLSSVRSEISSFKSSQMASEEDRHLNDRSSINSSHRLADDVLGQAYETSNSRMGSVMATVPGVNSLISMINSRRRRDTLILASVAGGCTFMLLLLTFR
;
A
#
# COMPACT_ATOMS: atom_id res chain seq x y z
N MET A 1 22.84 -54.21 52.20
CA MET A 1 22.65 -52.77 51.91
C MET A 1 22.82 -52.40 50.42
N GLY A 2 23.29 -53.29 49.53
CA GLY A 2 23.44 -52.99 48.08
C GLY A 2 22.14 -52.81 47.28
N SER A 3 21.06 -53.51 47.66
CA SER A 3 19.79 -53.48 46.91
C SER A 3 19.11 -52.10 46.87
N HIS A 4 19.20 -51.30 47.94
CA HIS A 4 18.59 -49.95 47.95
C HIS A 4 19.30 -48.96 47.01
N GLY A 5 20.61 -49.09 46.84
CA GLY A 5 21.37 -48.27 45.90
C GLY A 5 21.07 -48.62 44.44
N GLU A 6 20.90 -49.92 44.14
CA GLU A 6 20.54 -50.39 42.80
C GLU A 6 19.13 -49.96 42.39
N LEU A 7 18.15 -50.07 43.30
CA LEU A 7 16.78 -49.57 43.08
C LEU A 7 16.75 -48.05 42.84
N SER A 8 17.56 -47.28 43.56
CA SER A 8 17.68 -45.82 43.37
C SER A 8 18.33 -45.48 42.02
N TRP A 9 19.37 -46.21 41.62
CA TRP A 9 20.05 -46.04 40.34
C TRP A 9 19.13 -46.32 39.15
N GLU A 10 18.41 -47.44 39.17
CA GLU A 10 17.49 -47.81 38.10
C GLU A 10 16.33 -46.83 37.97
N THR A 11 15.79 -46.36 39.08
CA THR A 11 14.71 -45.36 39.10
C THR A 11 15.17 -44.06 38.44
N LEU A 12 16.34 -43.56 38.84
CA LEU A 12 16.88 -42.31 38.30
C LEU A 12 17.21 -42.43 36.81
N ARG A 13 17.74 -43.58 36.38
CA ARG A 13 17.99 -43.86 34.95
C ARG A 13 16.70 -43.91 34.12
N ARG A 14 15.60 -44.44 34.67
CA ARG A 14 14.29 -44.42 34.01
C ARG A 14 13.74 -43.00 33.91
N GLN A 15 13.89 -42.19 34.95
CA GLN A 15 13.48 -40.79 34.94
C GLN A 15 14.25 -39.97 33.90
N ILE A 16 15.59 -40.14 33.85
CA ILE A 16 16.45 -39.50 32.85
C ILE A 16 15.99 -39.82 31.44
N ARG A 17 15.78 -41.11 31.12
CA ARG A 17 15.29 -41.52 29.79
C ARG A 17 13.90 -40.98 29.45
N SER A 18 13.02 -40.89 30.44
CA SER A 18 11.71 -40.29 30.25
C SER A 18 11.81 -38.80 29.92
N LEU A 19 12.70 -38.07 30.60
CA LEU A 19 12.98 -36.66 30.31
C LEU A 19 13.63 -36.48 28.94
N GLU A 20 14.60 -37.33 28.57
CA GLU A 20 15.24 -37.33 27.24
C GLU A 20 14.18 -37.47 26.12
N HIS A 21 13.26 -38.43 26.24
CA HIS A 21 12.18 -38.63 25.26
C HIS A 21 11.20 -37.45 25.20
N THR A 22 10.85 -36.86 26.36
CA THR A 22 10.01 -35.66 26.39
C THR A 22 10.71 -34.49 25.71
N LEU A 23 12.00 -34.26 26.01
CA LEU A 23 12.81 -33.20 25.41
C LEU A 23 12.92 -33.35 23.89
N GLU A 24 13.14 -34.56 23.38
CA GLU A 24 13.19 -34.82 21.95
C GLU A 24 11.87 -34.42 21.25
N SER A 25 10.74 -34.77 21.86
CA SER A 25 9.41 -34.41 21.35
C SER A 25 9.20 -32.89 21.34
N GLU A 26 9.57 -32.22 22.44
CA GLU A 26 9.40 -30.77 22.61
C GLU A 26 10.32 -29.97 21.70
N ILE A 27 11.59 -30.36 21.57
CA ILE A 27 12.54 -29.71 20.64
C ILE A 27 12.05 -29.88 19.20
N THR A 28 11.52 -31.05 18.84
CA THR A 28 10.91 -31.27 17.51
C THR A 28 9.68 -30.39 17.30
N MET A 29 8.82 -30.25 18.31
CA MET A 29 7.66 -29.33 18.27
C MET A 29 8.11 -27.88 18.11
N TYR A 30 9.13 -27.47 18.85
CA TYR A 30 9.71 -26.13 18.79
C TYR A 30 10.32 -25.82 17.42
N ALA A 31 11.03 -26.78 16.81
CA ALA A 31 11.55 -26.65 15.45
C ALA A 31 10.42 -26.53 14.40
N LYS A 32 9.30 -27.25 14.58
CA LYS A 32 8.10 -27.10 13.75
C LYS A 32 7.48 -25.71 13.90
N LEU A 33 7.41 -25.18 15.13
CA LEU A 33 6.94 -23.82 15.37
C LEU A 33 7.82 -22.77 14.68
N CYS A 34 9.15 -22.95 14.66
CA CYS A 34 10.06 -22.10 13.88
C CYS A 34 9.72 -22.09 12.38
N THR A 35 9.40 -23.26 11.82
CA THR A 35 8.99 -23.36 10.42
C THR A 35 7.63 -22.71 10.18
N SER A 36 6.68 -22.90 11.11
CA SER A 36 5.35 -22.28 11.09
C SER A 36 5.43 -20.76 11.15
N VAL A 37 6.30 -20.19 11.98
CA VAL A 37 6.57 -18.74 12.04
C VAL A 37 7.04 -18.21 10.69
N SER A 38 7.97 -18.92 10.04
CA SER A 38 8.52 -18.52 8.75
C SER A 38 7.48 -18.61 7.61
N THR A 39 6.65 -19.65 7.60
CA THR A 39 5.60 -19.84 6.58
C THR A 39 4.38 -18.94 6.79
N ALA A 40 3.91 -18.78 8.03
CA ALA A 40 2.79 -17.91 8.38
C ALA A 40 3.10 -16.44 8.02
N TYR A 41 4.34 -16.03 8.21
CA TYR A 41 4.79 -14.72 7.78
C TYR A 41 4.72 -14.57 6.25
N SER A 42 5.22 -15.57 5.51
CA SER A 42 5.25 -15.54 4.04
C SER A 42 3.85 -15.49 3.41
N SER A 43 2.84 -16.10 4.04
CA SER A 43 1.48 -16.16 3.51
C SER A 43 0.61 -14.97 3.89
N ASN A 44 0.62 -14.55 5.16
CA ASN A 44 -0.30 -13.53 5.69
C ASN A 44 0.37 -12.19 5.99
N GLY A 45 1.70 -12.09 5.91
CA GLY A 45 2.47 -10.88 6.20
C GLY A 45 2.34 -10.39 7.65
N LYS A 46 1.79 -11.22 8.54
CA LYS A 46 1.61 -10.95 9.97
C LYS A 46 1.99 -12.18 10.76
N LEU A 47 2.81 -11.97 11.79
CA LEU A 47 3.11 -12.98 12.79
C LEU A 47 1.91 -13.11 13.73
N SER A 48 1.40 -14.32 13.92
CA SER A 48 0.29 -14.55 14.85
C SER A 48 0.82 -14.48 16.28
N GLU A 49 0.29 -13.57 17.09
CA GLU A 49 0.61 -13.45 18.53
C GLU A 49 0.48 -14.81 19.24
N ARG A 50 -0.51 -15.60 18.83
CA ARG A 50 -0.73 -16.96 19.33
C ARG A 50 0.49 -17.87 19.11
N THR A 51 1.11 -17.80 17.94
CA THR A 51 2.27 -18.64 17.60
C THR A 51 3.51 -18.23 18.38
N ILE A 52 3.66 -16.93 18.67
CA ILE A 52 4.75 -16.41 19.52
C ILE A 52 4.54 -16.82 20.97
N SER A 53 3.30 -16.73 21.47
CA SER A 53 3.00 -17.17 22.83
C SER A 53 3.23 -18.67 23.00
N GLU A 54 2.83 -19.46 21.99
CA GLU A 54 3.01 -20.92 21.99
C GLU A 54 4.49 -21.30 21.89
N SER A 55 5.29 -20.61 21.05
CA SER A 55 6.73 -20.84 20.99
C SER A 55 7.43 -20.53 22.31
N ARG A 56 7.05 -19.43 22.97
CA ARG A 56 7.60 -19.04 24.27
C ARG A 56 7.24 -20.02 25.39
N GLU A 57 6.02 -20.53 25.41
CA GLU A 57 5.59 -21.54 26.39
C GLU A 57 6.38 -22.85 26.22
N VAL A 58 6.58 -23.28 24.97
CA VAL A 58 7.40 -24.46 24.65
C VAL A 58 8.87 -24.21 25.02
N GLU A 59 9.39 -23.02 24.78
CA GLU A 59 10.76 -22.63 25.15
C GLU A 59 10.98 -22.73 26.67
N GLU A 60 10.06 -22.18 27.48
CA GLU A 60 10.12 -22.25 28.94
C GLU A 60 10.06 -23.70 29.45
N ARG A 61 9.20 -24.52 28.84
CA ARG A 61 9.07 -25.93 29.20
C ARG A 61 10.32 -26.75 28.88
N ILE A 62 10.96 -26.51 27.74
CA ILE A 62 12.25 -27.12 27.39
C ILE A 62 13.34 -26.68 28.37
N GLU A 63 13.39 -25.39 28.74
CA GLU A 63 14.35 -24.88 29.73
C GLU A 63 14.18 -25.54 31.10
N ASP A 64 12.95 -25.77 31.57
CA ASP A 64 12.69 -26.48 32.82
C ASP A 64 13.10 -27.96 32.73
N ASN A 65 12.70 -28.65 31.66
CA ASN A 65 13.04 -30.04 31.43
C ASN A 65 14.56 -30.27 31.33
N LEU A 66 15.31 -29.36 30.68
CA LEU A 66 16.77 -29.38 30.64
C LEU A 66 17.39 -29.20 32.04
N LYS A 67 16.87 -28.29 32.86
CA LYS A 67 17.33 -28.13 34.25
C LYS A 67 17.06 -29.38 35.08
N GLN A 68 15.88 -29.98 34.94
CA GLN A 68 15.53 -31.22 35.63
C GLN A 68 16.44 -32.38 35.20
N LEU A 69 16.69 -32.52 33.88
CA LEU A 69 17.60 -33.52 33.34
C LEU A 69 19.02 -33.33 33.89
N SER A 70 19.55 -32.10 33.88
CA SER A 70 20.84 -31.75 34.45
C SER A 70 20.95 -32.15 35.93
N LEU A 71 19.94 -31.83 36.73
CA LEU A 71 19.89 -32.21 38.14
C LEU A 71 19.89 -33.73 38.35
N GLN A 72 19.14 -34.49 37.54
CA GLN A 72 19.11 -35.95 37.64
C GLN A 72 20.43 -36.59 37.18
N VAL A 73 21.06 -36.05 36.14
CA VAL A 73 22.39 -36.47 35.67
C VAL A 73 23.47 -36.18 36.72
N ASP A 74 23.37 -35.07 37.44
CA ASP A 74 24.27 -34.79 38.56
C ASP A 74 24.02 -35.72 39.76
N GLN A 75 22.75 -35.99 40.07
CA GLN A 75 22.39 -36.93 41.14
C GLN A 75 22.90 -38.34 40.85
N ILE A 76 22.77 -38.83 39.61
CA ILE A 76 23.21 -40.18 39.24
C ILE A 76 24.74 -40.28 39.29
N TYR A 77 25.45 -39.21 38.92
CA TYR A 77 26.89 -39.11 39.05
C TYR A 77 27.35 -39.09 40.51
N ARG A 78 26.68 -38.32 41.37
CA ARG A 78 26.97 -38.27 42.82
C ARG A 78 26.73 -39.63 43.49
N LEU A 79 25.62 -40.30 43.18
CA LEU A 79 25.33 -41.64 43.70
C LEU A 79 26.45 -42.63 43.35
N LEU A 80 26.99 -42.53 42.13
CA LEU A 80 28.10 -43.36 41.67
C LEU A 80 29.40 -43.09 42.44
N GLN A 81 29.66 -41.83 42.80
CA GLN A 81 30.84 -41.41 43.57
C GLN A 81 30.75 -41.72 45.06
N THR A 82 29.54 -41.68 45.65
CA THR A 82 29.32 -41.92 47.08
C THR A 82 29.07 -43.40 47.41
N SER A 83 28.90 -44.26 46.40
CA SER A 83 28.72 -45.70 46.57
C SER A 83 29.94 -46.34 47.23
N SER A 84 29.72 -47.17 48.24
CA SER A 84 30.78 -47.94 48.90
C SER A 84 31.35 -49.06 48.03
N VAL A 85 30.63 -49.43 46.97
CA VAL A 85 31.07 -50.43 45.97
C VAL A 85 31.62 -49.69 44.75
N PRO A 86 32.82 -50.06 44.26
CA PRO A 86 33.37 -49.49 43.04
C PRO A 86 32.38 -49.63 41.89
N PRO A 87 32.08 -48.54 41.16
CA PRO A 87 31.13 -48.60 40.05
C PRO A 87 31.66 -49.48 38.92
N THR A 88 30.78 -50.32 38.38
CA THR A 88 31.09 -51.16 37.21
C THR A 88 31.39 -50.26 36.01
N GLY A 89 32.33 -50.65 35.14
CA GLY A 89 32.67 -49.88 33.94
C GLY A 89 31.44 -49.48 33.10
N SER A 90 30.45 -50.37 33.00
CA SER A 90 29.18 -50.10 32.33
C SER A 90 28.36 -48.95 32.95
N MET A 91 28.39 -48.78 34.28
CA MET A 91 27.69 -47.71 34.98
C MET A 91 28.37 -46.36 34.73
N THR A 92 29.71 -46.34 34.76
CA THR A 92 30.51 -45.15 34.46
C THR A 92 30.31 -44.71 33.01
N HIS A 93 30.33 -45.64 32.06
CA HIS A 93 30.03 -45.35 30.65
C HIS A 93 28.60 -44.83 30.46
N ALA A 94 27.61 -45.43 31.12
CA ALA A 94 26.23 -44.95 31.04
C ALA A 94 26.07 -43.52 31.58
N CYS A 95 26.75 -43.19 32.69
CA CYS A 95 26.70 -41.84 33.24
C CYS A 95 27.37 -40.80 32.33
N ASN A 96 28.51 -41.15 31.74
CA ASN A 96 29.18 -40.28 30.77
C ASN A 96 28.29 -40.06 29.54
N ARG A 97 27.61 -41.10 29.06
CA ARG A 97 26.65 -40.99 27.96
C ARG A 97 25.52 -40.03 28.28
N HIS A 98 24.95 -40.08 29.48
CA HIS A 98 23.89 -39.13 29.87
C HIS A 98 24.38 -37.67 29.90
N LYS A 99 25.66 -37.42 30.25
CA LYS A 99 26.26 -36.08 30.17
C LYS A 99 26.44 -35.62 28.72
N GLU A 100 26.91 -36.49 27.83
CA GLU A 100 27.03 -36.18 26.40
C GLU A 100 25.66 -35.85 25.79
N VAL A 101 24.65 -36.67 26.07
CA VAL A 101 23.28 -36.47 25.57
C VAL A 101 22.68 -35.18 26.11
N LEU A 102 22.89 -34.84 27.38
CA LEU A 102 22.48 -33.55 27.94
C LEU A 102 23.12 -32.37 27.17
N GLN A 103 24.43 -32.42 26.92
CA GLN A 103 25.13 -31.38 26.16
C GLN A 103 24.63 -31.27 24.72
N GLU A 104 24.30 -32.40 24.08
CA GLU A 104 23.69 -32.45 22.76
C GLU A 104 22.33 -31.72 22.75
N TYR A 105 21.45 -32.04 23.70
CA TYR A 105 20.14 -31.36 23.82
C TYR A 105 20.27 -29.86 24.14
N GLU A 106 21.20 -29.46 24.99
CA GLU A 106 21.48 -28.04 25.25
C GLU A 106 21.95 -27.30 23.99
N GLY A 107 22.84 -27.94 23.21
CA GLY A 107 23.33 -27.42 21.94
C GLY A 107 22.21 -27.28 20.91
N ASP A 108 21.41 -28.32 20.74
CA ASP A 108 20.30 -28.35 19.79
C ASP A 108 19.20 -27.35 20.16
N PHE A 109 18.88 -27.24 21.45
CA PHE A 109 17.95 -26.22 21.94
C PHE A 109 18.47 -24.81 21.65
N LYS A 110 19.74 -24.52 21.97
CA LYS A 110 20.34 -23.21 21.70
C LYS A 110 20.35 -22.87 20.20
N ARG A 111 20.67 -23.84 19.35
CA ARG A 111 20.62 -23.69 17.90
C ARG A 111 19.20 -23.39 17.41
N THR A 112 18.22 -24.16 17.85
CA THR A 112 16.82 -24.00 17.47
C THR A 112 16.25 -22.65 17.96
N ARG A 113 16.60 -22.26 19.19
CA ARG A 113 16.25 -20.94 19.77
C ARG A 113 16.81 -19.78 18.96
N THR A 114 18.07 -19.88 18.54
CA THR A 114 18.70 -18.86 17.71
C THR A 114 18.00 -18.76 16.35
N SER A 115 17.70 -19.91 15.73
CA SER A 115 16.94 -19.96 14.47
C SER A 115 15.56 -19.32 14.59
N LEU A 116 14.83 -19.59 15.68
CA LEU A 116 13.51 -18.99 15.88
C LEU A 116 13.61 -17.46 16.03
N ARG A 117 14.55 -16.98 16.84
CA ARG A 117 14.76 -15.53 17.02
C ARG A 117 15.11 -14.84 15.71
N GLU A 118 15.93 -15.46 14.87
CA GLU A 118 16.21 -14.93 13.54
C GLU A 118 14.95 -14.88 12.67
N CYS A 119 14.12 -15.91 12.70
CA CYS A 119 12.84 -15.95 11.99
C CYS A 119 11.89 -14.85 12.48
N GLU A 120 11.77 -14.65 13.79
CA GLU A 120 10.96 -13.60 14.40
C GLU A 120 11.47 -12.20 14.04
N GLN A 121 12.79 -11.98 14.10
CA GLN A 121 13.40 -10.70 13.69
C GLN A 121 13.14 -10.41 12.22
N ARG A 122 13.33 -11.40 11.33
CA ARG A 122 13.01 -11.27 9.89
C ARG A 122 11.53 -10.93 9.69
N ALA A 123 10.62 -11.62 10.39
CA ALA A 123 9.19 -11.36 10.33
C ALA A 123 8.84 -9.93 10.82
N SER A 124 9.44 -9.47 11.92
CA SER A 124 9.23 -8.14 12.47
C SER A 124 9.70 -7.03 11.51
N LEU A 125 10.90 -7.19 10.93
CA LEU A 125 11.46 -6.22 9.98
C LEU A 125 10.59 -6.10 8.74
N LEU A 126 10.22 -7.24 8.15
CA LEU A 126 9.40 -7.26 6.95
C LEU A 126 7.97 -6.76 7.23
N SER A 127 7.44 -6.96 8.45
CA SER A 127 6.16 -6.38 8.90
C SER A 127 6.22 -4.85 8.91
N SER A 128 7.30 -4.25 9.44
CA SER A 128 7.52 -2.79 9.41
C SER A 128 7.56 -2.27 7.98
N VAL A 129 8.38 -2.89 7.13
CA VAL A 129 8.52 -2.51 5.72
C VAL A 129 7.18 -2.59 4.98
N ARG A 130 6.40 -3.65 5.22
CA ARG A 130 5.07 -3.79 4.60
C ARG A 130 4.10 -2.70 5.08
N SER A 131 4.15 -2.35 6.36
CA SER A 131 3.37 -1.24 6.92
C SER A 131 3.75 0.08 6.26
N GLU A 132 5.05 0.38 6.14
CA GLU A 132 5.57 1.57 5.48
C GLU A 132 5.15 1.64 4.01
N ILE A 133 5.32 0.54 3.25
CA ILE A 133 4.87 0.45 1.84
C ILE A 133 3.37 0.69 1.73
N SER A 134 2.57 0.11 2.64
CA SER A 134 1.12 0.31 2.62
C SER A 134 0.72 1.75 2.93
N SER A 135 1.40 2.39 3.89
CA SER A 135 1.18 3.82 4.20
C SER A 135 1.59 4.71 3.04
N PHE A 136 2.76 4.47 2.44
CA PHE A 136 3.26 5.24 1.30
C PHE A 136 2.32 5.12 0.10
N LYS A 137 1.88 3.91 -0.21
CA LYS A 137 0.91 3.66 -1.28
C LYS A 137 -0.42 4.37 -0.99
N SER A 138 -0.91 4.31 0.26
CA SER A 138 -2.14 5.01 0.63
C SER A 138 -2.01 6.53 0.53
N SER A 139 -0.87 7.11 0.93
CA SER A 139 -0.62 8.54 0.81
C SER A 139 -0.45 8.98 -0.64
N GLN A 140 0.17 8.14 -1.47
CA GLN A 140 0.30 8.40 -2.90
C GLN A 140 -1.07 8.39 -3.57
N MET A 141 -1.90 7.39 -3.29
CA MET A 141 -3.27 7.33 -3.83
C MET A 141 -4.12 8.52 -3.38
N ALA A 142 -4.04 8.92 -2.10
CA ALA A 142 -4.74 10.11 -1.61
C ALA A 142 -4.25 11.38 -2.31
N SER A 143 -2.93 11.54 -2.49
CA SER A 143 -2.36 12.68 -3.20
C SER A 143 -2.74 12.71 -4.68
N GLU A 144 -2.83 11.54 -5.34
CA GLU A 144 -3.27 11.45 -6.73
C GLU A 144 -4.75 11.84 -6.84
N GLU A 145 -5.60 11.36 -5.94
CA GLU A 145 -7.01 11.72 -5.86
C GLU A 145 -7.19 13.23 -5.65
N ASP A 146 -6.46 13.83 -4.70
CA ASP A 146 -6.46 15.27 -4.46
C ASP A 146 -6.00 16.07 -5.69
N ARG A 147 -4.96 15.59 -6.40
CA ARG A 147 -4.51 16.21 -7.65
C ARG A 147 -5.60 16.17 -8.71
N HIS A 148 -6.28 15.04 -8.87
CA HIS A 148 -7.38 14.89 -9.82
C HIS A 148 -8.57 15.78 -9.47
N LEU A 149 -8.88 15.97 -8.19
CA LEU A 149 -9.91 16.90 -7.72
C LEU A 149 -9.53 18.36 -7.99
N ASN A 150 -8.28 18.74 -7.75
CA ASN A 150 -7.78 20.08 -8.03
C ASN A 150 -7.78 20.39 -9.53
N ASP A 151 -7.37 19.44 -10.37
CA ASP A 151 -7.44 19.57 -11.84
C ASP A 151 -8.87 19.77 -12.33
N ARG A 152 -9.85 19.08 -11.75
CA ARG A 152 -11.27 19.29 -12.09
C ARG A 152 -11.75 20.68 -11.69
N SER A 153 -11.34 21.17 -10.53
CA SER A 153 -11.67 22.52 -10.05
C SER A 153 -11.09 23.60 -10.98
N SER A 154 -9.82 23.45 -11.37
CA SER A 154 -9.14 24.40 -12.26
C SER A 154 -9.75 24.40 -13.67
N ILE A 155 -10.09 23.23 -14.23
CA ILE A 155 -10.80 23.12 -15.51
C ILE A 155 -12.17 23.81 -15.44
N ASN A 156 -12.95 23.57 -14.39
CA ASN A 156 -14.26 24.20 -14.23
C ASN A 156 -14.13 25.73 -14.13
N SER A 157 -13.13 26.23 -13.39
CA SER A 157 -12.85 27.67 -13.32
C SER A 157 -12.48 28.25 -14.69
N SER A 158 -11.67 27.53 -15.47
CA SER A 158 -11.26 27.95 -16.81
C SER A 158 -12.43 27.98 -17.78
N HIS A 159 -13.35 27.03 -17.68
CA HIS A 159 -14.57 27.00 -18.49
C HIS A 159 -15.45 28.23 -18.21
N ARG A 160 -15.64 28.58 -16.93
CA ARG A 160 -16.41 29.77 -16.54
C ARG A 160 -15.76 31.06 -17.03
N LEU A 161 -14.43 31.16 -16.98
CA LEU A 161 -13.69 32.30 -17.53
C LEU A 161 -13.84 32.38 -19.06
N ALA A 162 -13.79 31.24 -19.75
CA ALA A 162 -14.00 31.18 -21.19
C ALA A 162 -15.42 31.66 -21.56
N ASP A 163 -16.45 31.22 -20.83
CA ASP A 163 -17.83 31.65 -21.01
C ASP A 163 -17.99 33.17 -20.76
N ASP A 164 -17.34 33.73 -19.75
CA ASP A 164 -17.37 35.17 -19.46
C ASP A 164 -16.71 36.01 -20.56
N VAL A 165 -15.53 35.59 -21.05
CA VAL A 165 -14.86 36.25 -22.18
C VAL A 165 -15.69 36.13 -23.47
N LEU A 166 -16.32 34.98 -23.72
CA LEU A 166 -17.25 34.81 -24.83
C LEU A 166 -18.45 35.75 -24.70
N GLY A 167 -19.03 35.86 -23.51
CA GLY A 167 -20.11 36.78 -23.20
C GLY A 167 -19.73 38.23 -23.47
N GLN A 168 -18.60 38.69 -22.93
CA GLN A 168 -18.07 40.04 -23.18
C GLN A 168 -17.78 40.30 -24.66
N ALA A 169 -17.25 39.30 -25.39
CA ALA A 169 -17.02 39.41 -26.83
C ALA A 169 -18.33 39.50 -27.62
N TYR A 170 -19.36 38.74 -27.25
CA TYR A 170 -20.70 38.84 -27.83
C TYR A 170 -21.33 40.21 -27.56
N GLU A 171 -21.27 40.69 -26.32
CA GLU A 171 -21.77 42.02 -25.96
C GLU A 171 -21.01 43.13 -26.68
N THR A 172 -19.69 43.03 -26.81
CA THR A 172 -18.85 44.00 -27.53
C THR A 172 -19.09 43.95 -29.05
N SER A 173 -19.28 42.77 -29.62
CA SER A 173 -19.61 42.59 -31.04
C SER A 173 -20.98 43.22 -31.36
N ASN A 174 -21.98 42.96 -30.52
CA ASN A 174 -23.33 43.47 -30.72
C ASN A 174 -23.41 44.98 -30.45
N SER A 175 -22.69 45.49 -29.44
CA SER A 175 -22.60 46.93 -29.16
C SER A 175 -21.77 47.69 -30.18
N ARG A 176 -20.76 47.10 -30.83
CA ARG A 176 -20.09 47.74 -31.98
C ARG A 176 -21.02 47.83 -33.20
N MET A 177 -21.84 46.82 -33.48
CA MET A 177 -22.85 46.88 -34.54
C MET A 177 -23.94 47.93 -34.22
N GLY A 178 -24.42 47.97 -32.97
CA GLY A 178 -25.40 48.96 -32.50
C GLY A 178 -24.83 50.37 -32.42
N SER A 179 -23.57 50.54 -32.01
CA SER A 179 -22.88 51.83 -31.93
C SER A 179 -22.57 52.39 -33.31
N VAL A 180 -22.17 51.57 -34.29
CA VAL A 180 -21.98 52.06 -35.67
C VAL A 180 -23.31 52.48 -36.29
N MET A 181 -24.43 51.84 -35.93
CA MET A 181 -25.77 52.32 -36.30
C MET A 181 -26.18 53.60 -35.54
N ALA A 182 -25.73 53.80 -34.30
CA ALA A 182 -26.09 54.96 -33.48
C ALA A 182 -25.16 56.18 -33.67
N THR A 183 -23.92 55.99 -34.15
CA THR A 183 -22.93 57.08 -34.35
C THR A 183 -22.83 57.59 -35.79
N VAL A 184 -23.68 57.10 -36.71
CA VAL A 184 -23.89 57.78 -38.01
C VAL A 184 -25.32 58.34 -38.12
N PRO A 185 -25.67 59.38 -37.32
CA PRO A 185 -26.90 60.13 -37.53
C PRO A 185 -26.75 60.93 -38.82
N GLY A 186 -27.42 60.49 -39.89
CA GLY A 186 -27.41 61.23 -41.17
C GLY A 186 -27.57 60.41 -42.45
N VAL A 187 -27.52 59.08 -42.39
CA VAL A 187 -27.73 58.24 -43.59
C VAL A 187 -29.15 58.34 -44.15
N ASN A 188 -30.16 58.62 -43.31
CA ASN A 188 -31.55 58.79 -43.79
C ASN A 188 -31.73 60.09 -44.61
N SER A 189 -30.98 61.15 -44.28
CA SER A 189 -31.01 62.41 -45.04
C SER A 189 -30.18 62.33 -46.33
N LEU A 190 -29.12 61.51 -46.36
CA LEU A 190 -28.33 61.28 -47.57
C LEU A 190 -29.09 60.43 -48.60
N ILE A 191 -29.82 59.40 -48.16
CA ILE A 191 -30.71 58.60 -49.03
C ILE A 191 -31.85 59.46 -49.61
N SER A 192 -32.39 60.39 -48.82
CA SER A 192 -33.47 61.31 -49.25
C SER A 192 -32.97 62.39 -50.22
N MET A 193 -31.79 62.97 -49.99
CA MET A 193 -31.20 63.97 -50.89
C MET A 193 -30.80 63.39 -52.25
N ILE A 194 -30.37 62.13 -52.29
CA ILE A 194 -30.05 61.43 -53.55
C ILE A 194 -31.28 61.26 -54.43
N ASN A 195 -32.46 60.96 -53.86
CA ASN A 195 -33.68 60.77 -54.65
C ASN A 195 -34.26 62.10 -55.17
N SER A 196 -34.05 63.21 -54.45
CA SER A 196 -34.51 64.55 -54.87
C SER A 196 -33.74 65.10 -56.08
N ARG A 197 -32.41 64.89 -56.14
CA ARG A 197 -31.60 65.40 -57.26
C ARG A 197 -31.85 64.61 -58.56
N ARG A 198 -32.01 63.29 -58.47
CA ARG A 198 -32.29 62.42 -59.62
C ARG A 198 -33.65 62.67 -60.26
N ARG A 199 -34.68 63.00 -59.46
CA ARG A 199 -36.02 63.35 -59.98
C ARG A 199 -36.02 64.61 -60.84
N ARG A 200 -35.21 65.63 -60.51
CA ARG A 200 -35.15 66.87 -61.30
C ARG A 200 -34.54 66.64 -62.69
N ASP A 201 -33.44 65.90 -62.75
CA ASP A 201 -32.77 65.61 -64.03
C ASP A 201 -33.66 64.75 -64.95
N THR A 202 -34.39 63.77 -64.40
CA THR A 202 -35.35 62.98 -65.19
C THR A 202 -36.51 63.82 -65.71
N LEU A 203 -37.01 64.80 -64.94
CA LEU A 203 -38.13 65.64 -65.35
C LEU A 203 -37.73 66.62 -66.49
N ILE A 204 -36.50 67.16 -66.42
CA ILE A 204 -35.94 67.98 -67.50
C ILE A 204 -35.73 67.14 -68.77
N LEU A 205 -35.12 65.96 -68.64
CA LEU A 205 -34.88 65.07 -69.79
C LEU A 205 -36.19 64.63 -70.46
N ALA A 206 -37.22 64.29 -69.67
CA ALA A 206 -38.53 63.91 -70.18
C ALA A 206 -39.24 65.06 -70.89
N SER A 207 -39.12 66.29 -70.37
CA SER A 207 -39.67 67.50 -71.01
C SER A 207 -39.04 67.76 -72.38
N VAL A 208 -37.71 67.69 -72.48
CA VAL A 208 -37.00 67.94 -73.75
C VAL A 208 -37.31 66.85 -74.77
N ALA A 209 -37.22 65.57 -74.37
CA ALA A 209 -37.52 64.46 -75.25
C ALA A 209 -38.98 64.48 -75.74
N GLY A 210 -39.94 64.73 -74.85
CA GLY A 210 -41.36 64.83 -75.19
C GLY A 210 -41.71 66.05 -76.05
N GLY A 211 -41.10 67.20 -75.77
CA GLY A 211 -41.28 68.41 -76.57
C GLY A 211 -40.75 68.24 -78.00
N CYS A 212 -39.56 67.65 -78.15
CA CYS A 212 -38.98 67.38 -79.46
C CYS A 212 -39.80 66.36 -80.27
N THR A 213 -40.28 65.27 -79.66
CA THR A 213 -41.11 64.28 -80.37
C THR A 213 -42.46 64.85 -80.78
N PHE A 214 -43.10 65.66 -79.93
CA PHE A 214 -44.35 66.33 -80.26
C PHE A 214 -44.20 67.35 -81.41
N MET A 215 -43.12 68.15 -81.38
CA MET A 215 -42.82 69.10 -82.45
C MET A 215 -42.58 68.40 -83.79
N LEU A 216 -41.86 67.28 -83.80
CA LEU A 216 -41.63 66.48 -85.01
C LEU A 216 -42.94 65.88 -85.55
N LEU A 217 -43.81 65.36 -84.68
CA LEU A 217 -45.11 64.84 -85.09
C LEU A 217 -45.98 65.91 -85.76
N LEU A 218 -46.03 67.12 -85.19
CA LEU A 218 -46.75 68.26 -85.78
C LEU A 218 -46.18 68.69 -87.13
N LEU A 219 -44.85 68.61 -87.32
CA LEU A 219 -44.21 68.91 -88.60
C LEU A 219 -44.45 67.82 -89.65
N THR A 220 -44.56 66.55 -89.25
CA THR A 220 -44.83 65.45 -90.21
C THR A 220 -46.29 65.35 -90.63
N PHE A 221 -47.23 65.78 -89.77
CA PHE A 221 -48.67 65.77 -90.08
C PHE A 221 -49.17 67.05 -90.76
N ARG A 222 -48.28 68.03 -91.02
CA ARG A 222 -48.58 69.29 -91.72
C ARG A 222 -47.87 69.32 -93.07
#